data_AF-A0A955CHL6-F1
#
_entry.id   AF-A0A955CHL6-F1
#
_cell.length_a   1.000
_cell.length_b   1.000
_cell.length_c   1.000
_cell.angle_alpha   90.00
_cell.angle_beta   90.00
_cell.angle_gamma   90.00
#
_symmetry.space_group_name_H-M   'P 1'
#
loop_
_entity.id
_entity.type
_entity.pdbx_description
1 polymer ?
#
loop_
_entity_poly.entity_id
_entity_poly.type
_entity_poly.pdbx_seq_one_letter_code
_entity_poly.pdbx_strand_id
1 'polypeptide(L)'
;MLTARRYRNTSLSFLATPDNRIRSFYVKRDNFHLLTNCEAIAHAFIDLASTQNALADDLGFLQARQRLAHDRGDTVFAFLSRQFMQGMISPAYRIETARRLRAATEIQLLHLSRLAAAQESRAAWQALPDATARAAAATQLPAPLGPAANQSDSNKPLSNAGPPAEISQLVGMGLLPHRFGQRPDGSHPVDHNDQVVDSLRGRRGYFLPVPDVPLTQVTTQEQETFTAVARFHQQHWTNFDPLAVSLKRRPADDPQETNREILELDAYMSPLDRVKYDRWLTVLGSPTQTTVVHRPEDFLSVEAVVQGGPLVPSAKDHHLVLGLRDVAELPEIEPGRLLGKLEMMRAAPAYVIAWPELGLLRLLQINALSRDEGQGYARLPFQLWRRDCDDYAAISFHRGLLAELPPQINRDSSDQWAQLRLRCGDISESAIATWVDAVMADRGLRASLGNARFMHALVQQLGVAPEQSRHVAEQLLDAQLVCSLGGDYVWQQAPGRWQSSAWSSTWPLQLADPAKYQAPLTQWLDGLRLTAALHEDVAEVHATVTIHRVGPVAADAAPKPSLFKLFQGG
;
A
#
# COMPACT_ATOMS: atom_id res chain seq x y z
N MET A 1 26.45 22.39 4.54
CA MET A 1 26.96 23.56 5.30
C MET A 1 26.34 23.54 6.68
N LEU A 2 27.13 23.57 7.77
CA LEU A 2 26.59 23.71 9.13
C LEU A 2 26.49 25.21 9.44
N THR A 3 25.29 25.65 9.81
CA THR A 3 25.01 27.06 10.11
C THR A 3 24.23 27.15 11.41
N ALA A 4 24.53 28.15 12.23
CA ALA A 4 23.70 28.49 13.37
C ALA A 4 22.58 29.41 12.89
N ARG A 5 21.33 29.00 13.12
CA ARG A 5 20.14 29.84 12.93
C ARG A 5 19.59 30.25 14.30
N ARG A 6 18.79 31.31 14.34
CA ARG A 6 18.06 31.73 15.55
C ARG A 6 16.58 31.74 15.27
N TYR A 7 15.81 31.21 16.21
CA TYR A 7 14.36 31.34 16.24
C TYR A 7 13.97 31.79 17.65
N ARG A 8 13.28 32.95 17.74
CA ARG A 8 13.09 33.68 19.00
C ARG A 8 14.45 33.88 19.71
N ASN A 9 14.57 33.44 20.96
CA ASN A 9 15.80 33.53 21.75
C ASN A 9 16.59 32.21 21.81
N THR A 10 16.26 31.23 20.95
CA THR A 10 16.91 29.91 20.93
C THR A 10 17.77 29.75 19.68
N SER A 11 19.02 29.32 19.87
CA SER A 11 19.92 28.96 18.78
C SER A 11 19.65 27.54 18.31
N LEU A 12 19.55 27.34 17.00
CA LEU A 12 19.35 26.03 16.37
C LEU A 12 20.48 25.75 15.38
N SER A 13 20.99 24.52 15.40
CA SER A 13 22.02 24.08 14.45
C SER A 13 21.34 23.53 13.21
N PHE A 14 21.68 24.08 12.05
CA PHE A 14 21.13 23.69 10.76
C PHE A 14 22.21 23.14 9.85
N LEU A 15 22.05 21.90 9.40
CA LEU A 15 22.89 21.25 8.42
C LEU A 15 22.07 20.99 7.16
N ALA A 16 22.48 21.54 6.02
CA ALA A 16 21.86 21.21 4.74
C ALA A 16 22.82 21.12 3.55
N THR A 17 22.39 20.38 2.53
CA THR A 17 22.88 20.45 1.15
C THR A 17 21.94 21.33 0.30
N PRO A 18 22.42 21.95 -0.78
CA PRO A 18 21.58 22.79 -1.65
C PRO A 18 20.36 22.05 -2.24
N ASP A 19 20.47 20.74 -2.44
CA ASP A 19 19.42 19.89 -3.02
C ASP A 19 18.55 19.17 -1.97
N ASN A 20 18.74 19.50 -0.68
CA ASN A 20 18.05 18.94 0.49
C ASN A 20 18.30 17.43 0.76
N ARG A 21 19.22 16.75 0.07
CA ARG A 21 19.62 15.36 0.42
C ARG A 21 19.99 15.20 1.88
N ILE A 22 20.71 16.18 2.40
CA ILE A 22 20.91 16.34 3.84
C ILE A 22 20.15 17.59 4.22
N ARG A 23 19.21 17.46 5.16
CA ARG A 23 18.54 18.59 5.79
C ARG A 23 18.20 18.20 7.22
N SER A 24 18.83 18.86 8.18
CA SER A 24 18.69 18.52 9.59
C SER A 24 18.78 19.75 10.48
N PHE A 25 17.82 19.85 11.39
CA PHE A 25 17.75 20.82 12.47
C PHE A 25 17.98 20.08 13.77
N TYR A 26 18.93 20.60 14.54
CA TYR A 26 19.16 20.16 15.90
C TYR A 26 18.85 21.29 16.86
N VAL A 27 17.96 21.00 17.82
CA VAL A 27 17.54 21.91 18.87
C VAL A 27 17.70 21.18 20.20
N LYS A 28 18.41 21.81 21.14
CA LYS A 28 18.46 21.37 22.53
C LYS A 28 17.63 22.33 23.37
N ARG A 29 16.74 21.80 24.19
CA ARG A 29 15.95 22.56 25.16
C ARG A 29 15.87 21.77 26.46
N ASP A 30 16.37 22.35 27.54
CA ASP A 30 16.47 21.69 28.85
C ASP A 30 17.15 20.30 28.71
N ASN A 31 16.43 19.23 29.08
CA ASN A 31 16.89 17.84 28.99
C ASN A 31 16.47 17.15 27.69
N PHE A 32 15.81 17.87 26.78
CA PHE A 32 15.28 17.31 25.54
C PHE A 32 16.12 17.74 24.33
N HIS A 33 16.37 16.77 23.46
CA HIS A 33 17.08 16.94 22.21
C HIS A 33 16.15 16.59 21.06
N LEU A 34 15.96 17.52 20.13
CA LEU A 34 15.21 17.29 18.91
C LEU A 34 16.18 17.30 17.73
N LEU A 35 16.13 16.22 16.94
CA LEU A 35 16.71 16.14 15.61
C LEU A 35 15.57 15.95 14.61
N THR A 36 15.39 16.87 13.68
CA THR A 36 14.31 16.82 12.69
C THR A 36 14.78 17.33 11.33
N ASN A 37 14.18 16.85 10.25
CA ASN A 37 14.41 17.39 8.91
C ASN A 37 13.41 18.51 8.55
N CYS A 38 12.57 18.94 9.49
CA CYS A 38 11.47 19.90 9.30
C CYS A 38 11.64 21.12 10.21
N GLU A 39 11.72 22.31 9.61
CA GLU A 39 11.93 23.57 10.31
C GLU A 39 10.71 23.94 11.16
N ALA A 40 9.50 23.74 10.64
CA ALA A 40 8.27 23.95 11.38
C ALA A 40 8.17 23.08 12.64
N ILE A 41 8.66 21.84 12.60
CA ILE A 41 8.72 20.96 13.79
C ILE A 41 9.76 21.49 14.79
N ALA A 42 10.92 21.95 14.31
CA ALA A 42 11.93 22.56 15.17
C ALA A 42 11.38 23.81 15.88
N HIS A 43 10.64 24.66 15.17
CA HIS A 43 9.97 25.83 15.74
C HIS A 43 8.86 25.44 16.72
N ALA A 44 8.00 24.48 16.37
CA ALA A 44 6.95 23.99 17.25
C ALA A 44 7.51 23.44 18.57
N PHE A 45 8.65 22.74 18.53
CA PHE A 45 9.33 22.25 19.73
C PHE A 45 9.87 23.37 20.62
N ILE A 46 10.36 24.46 20.03
CA ILE A 46 10.74 25.68 20.76
C ILE A 46 9.50 26.38 21.35
N ASP A 47 8.34 26.24 20.71
CA ASP A 47 7.11 26.93 21.11
C ASP A 47 6.26 26.16 22.14
N LEU A 48 6.52 24.86 22.36
CA LEU A 48 5.79 23.98 23.29
C LEU A 48 5.48 24.59 24.67
N ALA A 49 6.42 25.31 25.31
CA ALA A 49 6.17 25.89 26.65
C ALA A 49 5.27 27.13 26.63
N SER A 50 5.01 27.72 25.46
CA SER A 50 4.09 28.86 25.31
C SER A 50 2.66 28.43 25.00
N THR A 51 2.42 27.15 24.70
CA THR A 51 1.11 26.63 24.32
C THR A 51 0.43 25.92 25.50
N GLN A 52 -0.83 26.25 25.78
CA GLN A 52 -1.62 25.65 26.88
C GLN A 52 -2.33 24.32 26.50
N ASN A 53 -2.09 23.79 25.31
CA ASN A 53 -2.81 22.62 24.81
C ASN A 53 -1.90 21.39 24.81
N ALA A 54 -1.71 20.75 25.98
CA ALA A 54 -0.96 19.51 26.04
C ALA A 54 -1.78 18.35 25.48
N LEU A 55 -1.13 17.38 24.84
CA LEU A 55 -1.79 16.14 24.40
C LEU A 55 -2.42 15.38 25.59
N ALA A 56 -1.82 15.52 26.78
CA ALA A 56 -2.33 14.93 28.01
C ALA A 56 -3.71 15.48 28.43
N ASP A 57 -4.10 16.66 27.94
CA ASP A 57 -5.41 17.26 28.21
C ASP A 57 -6.47 16.87 27.17
N ASP A 58 -6.07 16.18 26.09
CA ASP A 58 -7.00 15.72 25.05
C ASP A 58 -7.81 14.53 25.56
N LEU A 59 -9.15 14.66 25.55
CA LEU A 59 -10.06 13.63 26.03
C LEU A 59 -9.90 12.30 25.26
N GLY A 60 -9.68 12.36 23.95
CA GLY A 60 -9.47 11.17 23.13
C GLY A 60 -8.16 10.45 23.50
N PHE A 61 -7.11 11.23 23.79
CA PHE A 61 -5.85 10.66 24.29
C PHE A 61 -6.01 10.02 25.68
N LEU A 62 -6.72 10.67 26.60
CA LEU A 62 -6.99 10.13 27.93
C LEU A 62 -7.80 8.84 27.86
N GLN A 63 -8.87 8.79 27.04
CA GLN A 63 -9.66 7.57 26.81
C GLN A 63 -8.83 6.46 26.19
N ALA A 64 -8.00 6.79 25.18
CA ALA A 64 -7.08 5.84 24.58
C ALA A 64 -6.10 5.27 25.61
N ARG A 65 -5.58 6.09 26.53
CA ARG A 65 -4.67 5.65 27.61
C ARG A 65 -5.34 4.88 28.73
N GLN A 66 -6.64 5.06 28.95
CA GLN A 66 -7.40 4.21 29.86
C GLN A 66 -7.56 2.78 29.32
N ARG A 67 -7.77 2.62 28.00
CA ARG A 67 -7.82 1.29 27.34
C ARG A 67 -6.44 0.69 27.10
N LEU A 68 -5.52 1.49 26.57
CA LEU A 68 -4.15 1.13 26.19
C LEU A 68 -3.19 1.70 27.23
N ALA A 69 -3.35 1.24 28.47
CA ALA A 69 -2.55 1.65 29.62
C ALA A 69 -1.06 1.31 29.42
N HIS A 70 -0.18 2.14 29.98
CA HIS A 70 1.26 2.02 29.77
C HIS A 70 1.87 0.75 30.40
N ASP A 71 1.27 0.27 31.49
CA ASP A 71 1.67 -0.93 32.24
C ASP A 71 1.36 -2.25 31.52
N ARG A 72 0.58 -2.23 30.43
CA ARG A 72 0.32 -3.40 29.57
C ARG A 72 1.58 -3.98 28.91
N GLY A 73 2.66 -3.20 28.84
CA GLY A 73 3.92 -3.59 28.23
C GLY A 73 3.87 -3.64 26.70
N ASP A 74 3.00 -2.85 26.08
CA ASP A 74 2.91 -2.76 24.62
C ASP A 74 4.24 -2.26 24.04
N THR A 75 4.70 -2.90 22.96
CA THR A 75 5.97 -2.60 22.29
C THR A 75 5.89 -1.26 21.54
N VAL A 76 4.75 -0.98 20.91
CA VAL A 76 4.47 0.27 20.21
C VAL A 76 3.11 0.78 20.63
N PHE A 77 3.01 2.09 20.83
CA PHE A 77 1.75 2.81 20.97
C PHE A 77 1.79 4.04 20.06
N ALA A 78 0.79 4.18 19.20
CA ALA A 78 0.61 5.33 18.32
C ALA A 78 -0.78 5.95 18.57
N PHE A 79 -0.82 7.27 18.61
CA PHE A 79 -2.07 8.04 18.73
C PHE A 79 -2.13 9.10 17.64
N LEU A 80 -3.16 9.03 16.81
CA LEU A 80 -3.46 9.98 15.75
C LEU A 80 -4.59 10.89 16.23
N SER A 81 -4.21 12.10 16.66
CA SER A 81 -5.18 13.06 17.19
C SER A 81 -6.05 13.68 16.09
N ARG A 82 -7.19 14.25 16.52
CA ARG A 82 -8.09 15.01 15.63
C ARG A 82 -7.36 16.13 14.90
N GLN A 83 -6.53 16.89 15.63
CA GLN A 83 -5.80 18.05 15.10
C GLN A 83 -4.76 17.61 14.06
N PHE A 84 -4.11 16.47 14.27
CA PHE A 84 -3.19 15.90 13.29
C PHE A 84 -3.90 15.56 11.98
N MET A 85 -5.04 14.86 12.04
CA MET A 85 -5.83 14.52 10.85
C MET A 85 -6.40 15.75 10.14
N GLN A 86 -6.88 16.74 10.90
CA GLN A 86 -7.31 18.04 10.34
C GLN A 86 -6.16 18.75 9.62
N GLY A 87 -4.94 18.66 10.14
CA GLY A 87 -3.74 19.18 9.50
C GLY A 87 -3.50 18.57 8.11
N MET A 88 -3.66 17.25 7.98
CA MET A 88 -3.47 16.52 6.71
C MET A 88 -4.47 16.92 5.62
N ILE A 89 -5.69 17.34 6.00
CA ILE A 89 -6.69 17.81 5.04
C ILE A 89 -6.75 19.33 4.89
N SER A 90 -5.90 20.06 5.61
CA SER A 90 -5.86 21.53 5.55
C SER A 90 -5.58 22.02 4.13
N PRO A 91 -6.11 23.20 3.74
CA PRO A 91 -5.87 23.76 2.41
C PRO A 91 -4.38 23.85 2.10
N ALA A 92 -3.60 24.29 3.09
CA ALA A 92 -2.17 24.45 2.89
C ALA A 92 -1.46 23.14 2.60
N TYR A 93 -1.77 22.10 3.37
CA TYR A 93 -1.17 20.79 3.18
C TYR A 93 -1.55 20.17 1.83
N ARG A 94 -2.83 20.26 1.43
CA ARG A 94 -3.33 19.67 0.19
C ARG A 94 -2.81 20.36 -1.06
N ILE A 95 -2.82 21.70 -1.08
CA ILE A 95 -2.30 22.50 -2.20
C ILE A 95 -0.82 22.19 -2.40
N GLU A 96 -0.03 22.23 -1.32
CA GLU A 96 1.40 21.96 -1.42
C GLU A 96 1.68 20.50 -1.82
N THR A 97 0.91 19.53 -1.31
CA THR A 97 1.03 18.13 -1.75
C THR A 97 0.75 17.98 -3.26
N ALA A 98 -0.26 18.67 -3.79
CA ALA A 98 -0.56 18.67 -5.22
C ALA A 98 0.56 19.33 -6.04
N ARG A 99 1.12 20.46 -5.57
CA ARG A 99 2.26 21.12 -6.20
C ARG A 99 3.52 20.26 -6.17
N ARG A 100 3.77 19.50 -5.09
CA ARG A 100 4.85 18.52 -5.00
C ARG A 100 4.70 17.39 -6.02
N LEU A 101 3.49 16.86 -6.17
CA LEU A 101 3.23 15.83 -7.19
C LEU A 101 3.51 16.39 -8.59
N ARG A 102 3.00 17.59 -8.90
CA ARG A 102 3.31 18.29 -10.15
C ARG A 102 4.82 18.52 -10.33
N ALA A 103 5.52 18.89 -9.28
CA ALA A 103 6.97 19.08 -9.30
C ALA A 103 7.71 17.79 -9.64
N ALA A 104 7.36 16.68 -9.02
CA ALA A 104 7.92 15.37 -9.31
C ALA A 104 7.66 14.95 -10.76
N THR A 105 6.44 15.15 -11.26
CA THR A 105 6.07 14.84 -12.65
C THR A 105 6.82 15.71 -13.65
N GLU A 106 6.97 17.02 -13.41
CA GLU A 106 7.72 17.91 -14.31
C GLU A 106 9.21 17.54 -14.35
N ILE A 107 9.82 17.18 -13.21
CA ILE A 107 11.21 16.69 -13.16
C ILE A 107 11.37 15.42 -14.02
N GLN A 108 10.44 14.46 -13.90
CA GLN A 108 10.44 13.23 -14.70
C GLN A 108 10.23 13.52 -16.19
N LEU A 109 9.29 14.39 -16.52
CA LEU A 109 8.98 14.74 -17.90
C LEU A 109 10.20 15.40 -18.56
N LEU A 110 10.89 16.30 -17.87
CA LEU A 110 12.13 16.90 -18.39
C LEU A 110 13.20 15.83 -18.68
N HIS A 111 13.37 14.84 -17.79
CA HIS A 111 14.31 13.75 -18.02
C HIS A 111 13.92 12.92 -19.26
N LEU A 112 12.65 12.55 -19.39
CA LEU A 112 12.14 11.80 -20.54
C LEU A 112 12.26 12.59 -21.85
N SER A 113 11.92 13.88 -21.85
CA SER A 113 12.02 14.74 -23.03
C SER A 113 13.47 14.92 -23.48
N ARG A 114 14.44 14.94 -22.55
CA ARG A 114 15.88 14.96 -22.89
C ARG A 114 16.33 13.66 -23.54
N LEU A 115 15.90 12.51 -23.02
CA LEU A 115 16.18 11.21 -23.63
C LEU A 115 15.57 11.13 -25.04
N ALA A 116 14.32 11.57 -25.21
CA ALA A 116 13.65 11.61 -26.50
C ALA A 116 14.39 12.53 -27.49
N ALA A 117 14.74 13.75 -27.09
CA ALA A 117 15.48 14.69 -27.92
C ALA A 117 16.85 14.13 -28.36
N ALA A 118 17.56 13.45 -27.46
CA ALA A 118 18.84 12.81 -27.78
C ALA A 118 18.66 11.68 -28.81
N GLN A 119 17.59 10.89 -28.70
CA GLN A 119 17.30 9.81 -29.63
C GLN A 119 16.87 10.32 -31.01
N GLU A 120 16.00 11.32 -31.07
CA GLU A 120 15.61 11.98 -32.33
C GLU A 120 16.81 12.60 -33.03
N SER A 121 17.70 13.25 -32.26
CA SER A 121 18.94 13.84 -32.78
C SER A 121 19.88 12.78 -33.33
N ARG A 122 19.96 11.61 -32.68
CA ARG A 122 20.73 10.46 -33.16
C ARG A 122 20.18 9.89 -34.46
N ALA A 123 18.86 9.73 -34.55
CA ALA A 123 18.19 9.25 -35.77
C ALA A 123 18.40 10.23 -36.94
N ALA A 124 18.22 11.53 -36.68
CA ALA A 124 18.49 12.59 -37.66
C ALA A 124 19.95 12.60 -38.11
N TRP A 125 20.90 12.45 -37.19
CA TRP A 125 22.34 12.38 -37.50
C TRP A 125 22.71 11.14 -38.34
N GLN A 126 22.12 9.98 -38.03
CA GLN A 126 22.33 8.73 -38.78
C GLN A 126 21.78 8.81 -40.21
N ALA A 127 20.71 9.58 -40.43
CA ALA A 127 20.11 9.79 -41.74
C ALA A 127 20.94 10.72 -42.67
N LEU A 128 21.95 11.41 -42.14
CA LEU A 128 22.80 12.28 -42.95
C LEU A 128 23.73 11.46 -43.88
N PRO A 129 23.87 11.90 -45.15
CA PRO A 129 24.47 11.09 -46.22
C PRO A 129 25.99 10.94 -46.13
N ASP A 130 26.70 11.90 -45.55
CA ASP A 130 28.17 11.90 -45.51
C ASP A 130 28.77 12.51 -44.23
N ALA A 131 30.08 12.31 -44.06
CA ALA A 131 30.83 12.76 -42.88
C ALA A 131 30.87 14.29 -42.74
N THR A 132 30.81 15.02 -43.87
CA THR A 132 30.83 16.47 -43.91
C THR A 132 29.51 17.07 -43.41
N ALA A 133 28.37 16.53 -43.85
CA ALA A 133 27.06 16.90 -43.32
C ALA A 133 26.92 16.58 -41.83
N ARG A 134 27.48 15.44 -41.38
CA ARG A 134 27.52 15.06 -39.95
C ARG A 134 28.38 16.01 -39.11
N ALA A 135 29.51 16.49 -39.65
CA ALA A 135 30.35 17.48 -38.98
C ALA A 135 29.67 18.86 -38.89
N ALA A 136 28.91 19.25 -39.92
CA ALA A 136 28.13 20.49 -39.91
C ALA A 136 26.92 20.43 -38.95
N ALA A 137 26.26 19.27 -38.82
CA ALA A 137 25.12 19.08 -37.92
C ALA A 137 25.52 18.97 -36.43
N ALA A 138 26.77 18.58 -36.14
CA ALA A 138 27.28 18.43 -34.78
C ALA A 138 27.30 19.75 -33.97
N THR A 139 27.21 20.90 -34.63
CA THR A 139 27.10 22.22 -33.97
C THR A 139 25.66 22.68 -33.73
N GLN A 140 24.65 22.00 -34.29
CA GLN A 140 23.24 22.43 -34.24
C GLN A 140 22.31 21.43 -33.52
N LEU A 141 22.64 20.14 -33.52
CA LEU A 141 21.86 19.12 -32.83
C LEU A 141 22.39 18.90 -31.40
N PRO A 142 21.51 18.61 -30.42
CA PRO A 142 21.94 18.06 -29.13
C PRO A 142 22.85 16.86 -29.37
N ALA A 143 24.04 16.88 -28.77
CA ALA A 143 25.00 15.80 -28.95
C ALA A 143 24.36 14.46 -28.54
N PRO A 144 24.44 13.42 -29.38
CA PRO A 144 23.95 12.10 -29.01
C PRO A 144 24.69 11.61 -27.75
N LEU A 145 23.98 10.96 -26.83
CA LEU A 145 24.59 10.16 -25.77
C LEU A 145 25.41 9.04 -26.47
N GLY A 146 26.74 9.23 -26.57
CA GLY A 146 27.61 8.44 -27.46
C GLY A 146 27.93 7.02 -26.96
N PRO A 147 28.92 6.32 -27.57
CA PRO A 147 29.21 6.19 -28.99
C PRO A 147 28.83 4.78 -29.52
N ALA A 148 28.81 4.61 -30.84
CA ALA A 148 29.08 3.30 -31.43
C ALA A 148 30.61 3.11 -31.49
N ALA A 149 31.23 2.54 -30.44
CA ALA A 149 32.54 1.85 -30.51
C ALA A 149 33.04 1.39 -29.11
N ASN A 150 33.28 0.08 -29.00
CA ASN A 150 34.08 -0.69 -28.04
C ASN A 150 33.88 -0.56 -26.51
N GLN A 151 33.60 -1.74 -25.95
CA GLN A 151 33.69 -2.16 -24.54
C GLN A 151 35.02 -1.77 -23.88
N SER A 152 34.98 -1.32 -22.61
CA SER A 152 35.81 -1.86 -21.51
C SER A 152 35.91 -1.01 -20.23
N ASP A 153 35.16 0.08 -20.03
CA ASP A 153 35.25 0.86 -18.78
C ASP A 153 33.88 1.17 -18.16
N SER A 154 33.49 0.38 -17.14
CA SER A 154 32.23 0.50 -16.40
C SER A 154 32.24 1.55 -15.28
N ASN A 155 33.27 2.41 -15.20
CA ASN A 155 33.44 3.36 -14.09
C ASN A 155 33.69 4.81 -14.49
N LYS A 156 33.39 5.20 -15.74
CA LYS A 156 33.52 6.60 -16.19
C LYS A 156 32.16 7.29 -16.12
N PRO A 157 32.00 8.41 -15.36
CA PRO A 157 30.80 9.23 -15.46
C PRO A 157 30.69 9.79 -16.89
N LEU A 158 29.46 9.89 -17.40
CA LEU A 158 29.14 10.40 -18.74
C LEU A 158 29.59 11.86 -18.88
N SER A 159 30.86 12.10 -19.21
CA SER A 159 31.42 13.44 -19.49
C SER A 159 31.48 13.77 -20.99
N ASN A 160 30.95 12.91 -21.87
CA ASN A 160 31.14 13.05 -23.33
C ASN A 160 29.84 13.23 -24.13
N ALA A 161 28.71 13.54 -23.49
CA ALA A 161 27.57 14.14 -24.16
C ALA A 161 27.68 15.66 -23.99
N GLY A 162 27.39 16.42 -25.04
CA GLY A 162 27.19 17.88 -24.92
C GLY A 162 26.14 18.22 -23.85
N PRO A 163 26.01 19.50 -23.47
CA PRO A 163 25.09 19.89 -22.41
C PRO A 163 23.67 19.37 -22.73
N PRO A 164 22.94 18.88 -21.71
CA PRO A 164 21.58 18.39 -21.92
C PRO A 164 20.72 19.51 -22.53
N ALA A 165 19.79 19.13 -23.42
CA ALA A 165 18.92 20.10 -24.10
C ALA A 165 18.24 21.01 -23.07
N GLU A 166 18.27 22.31 -23.37
CA GLU A 166 17.63 23.33 -22.53
C GLU A 166 16.10 23.21 -22.61
N ILE A 167 15.40 23.65 -21.55
CA ILE A 167 13.94 23.60 -21.50
C ILE A 167 13.32 24.35 -22.68
N SER A 168 13.88 25.51 -23.07
CA SER A 168 13.43 26.32 -24.21
C SER A 168 13.50 25.55 -25.53
N GLN A 169 14.59 24.79 -25.75
CA GLN A 169 14.79 23.96 -26.93
C GLN A 169 13.76 22.82 -26.96
N LEU A 170 13.55 22.14 -25.83
CA LEU A 170 12.59 21.04 -25.71
C LEU A 170 11.15 21.51 -25.94
N VAL A 171 10.80 22.72 -25.49
CA VAL A 171 9.51 23.35 -25.82
C VAL A 171 9.43 23.68 -27.32
N GLY A 172 10.50 24.19 -27.92
CA GLY A 172 10.58 24.47 -29.36
C GLY A 172 10.44 23.20 -30.23
N MET A 173 10.93 22.06 -29.74
CA MET A 173 10.79 20.75 -30.38
C MET A 173 9.41 20.11 -30.16
N GLY A 174 8.54 20.71 -29.34
CA GLY A 174 7.23 20.13 -28.99
C GLY A 174 7.30 18.94 -28.02
N LEU A 175 8.48 18.66 -27.45
CA LEU A 175 8.70 17.59 -26.47
C LEU A 175 8.29 18.00 -25.05
N LEU A 176 8.11 19.29 -24.80
CA LEU A 176 7.55 19.84 -23.58
C LEU A 176 6.42 20.84 -23.89
N PRO A 177 5.39 20.95 -23.01
CA PRO A 177 4.33 21.94 -23.16
C PRO A 177 4.85 23.39 -23.14
N HIS A 178 4.17 24.30 -23.86
CA HIS A 178 4.56 25.73 -23.92
C HIS A 178 4.66 26.46 -22.58
N ARG A 179 3.94 26.00 -21.54
CA ARG A 179 3.96 26.58 -20.18
C ARG A 179 4.67 25.67 -19.16
N PHE A 180 5.57 24.80 -19.63
CA PHE A 180 6.31 23.89 -18.77
C PHE A 180 7.11 24.65 -17.69
N GLY A 181 7.08 24.15 -16.45
CA GLY A 181 7.78 24.77 -15.33
C GLY A 181 7.15 26.06 -14.79
N GLN A 182 6.06 26.57 -15.37
CA GLN A 182 5.38 27.76 -14.84
C GLN A 182 4.44 27.36 -13.71
N ARG A 183 4.82 27.68 -12.47
CA ARG A 183 4.02 27.40 -11.26
C ARG A 183 3.66 28.67 -10.49
N PRO A 184 2.53 28.67 -9.75
CA PRO A 184 2.04 29.87 -9.05
C PRO A 184 2.97 30.38 -7.94
N ASP A 185 3.81 29.51 -7.37
CA ASP A 185 4.83 29.84 -6.38
C ASP A 185 6.17 30.29 -7.01
N GLY A 186 6.23 30.39 -8.34
CA GLY A 186 7.45 30.72 -9.09
C GLY A 186 8.48 29.59 -9.15
N SER A 187 8.20 28.43 -8.55
CA SER A 187 9.11 27.30 -8.59
C SER A 187 9.11 26.63 -9.96
N HIS A 188 10.26 26.09 -10.35
CA HIS A 188 10.45 25.48 -11.66
C HIS A 188 11.59 24.45 -11.62
N PRO A 189 11.61 23.47 -12.54
CA PRO A 189 12.74 22.56 -12.68
C PRO A 189 14.00 23.32 -13.10
N VAL A 190 15.11 23.05 -12.41
CA VAL A 190 16.43 23.63 -12.69
C VAL A 190 17.50 22.54 -12.66
N ASP A 191 18.53 22.71 -13.47
CA ASP A 191 19.71 21.84 -13.43
C ASP A 191 20.63 22.23 -12.27
N HIS A 192 21.00 21.25 -11.46
CA HIS A 192 21.91 21.39 -10.34
C HIS A 192 22.80 20.14 -10.23
N ASN A 193 24.10 20.29 -10.49
CA ASN A 193 25.10 19.20 -10.42
C ASN A 193 24.66 17.94 -11.20
N ASP A 194 24.37 18.08 -12.49
CA ASP A 194 23.91 17.01 -13.41
C ASP A 194 22.58 16.35 -13.02
N GLN A 195 21.78 17.00 -12.18
CA GLN A 195 20.46 16.55 -11.79
C GLN A 195 19.41 17.64 -11.93
N VAL A 196 18.21 17.24 -12.29
CA VAL A 196 17.06 18.14 -12.28
C VAL A 196 16.47 18.17 -10.87
N VAL A 197 16.37 19.37 -10.30
CA VAL A 197 15.76 19.63 -9.00
C VAL A 197 14.66 20.67 -9.14
N ASP A 198 13.73 20.73 -8.17
CA ASP A 198 12.82 21.86 -8.08
C ASP A 198 13.53 23.04 -7.41
N SER A 199 13.43 24.24 -7.99
CA SER A 199 14.11 25.44 -7.49
C SER A 199 13.72 25.84 -6.06
N LEU A 200 12.51 25.46 -5.61
CA LEU A 200 12.03 25.74 -4.26
C LEU A 200 12.17 24.52 -3.34
N ARG A 201 11.70 23.36 -3.79
CA ARG A 201 11.57 22.15 -2.95
C ARG A 201 12.84 21.33 -2.88
N GLY A 202 13.75 21.46 -3.84
CA GLY A 202 14.98 20.66 -3.96
C GLY A 202 14.78 19.38 -4.76
N ARG A 203 15.57 18.34 -4.46
CA ARG A 203 15.58 17.09 -5.22
C ARG A 203 14.35 16.24 -4.94
N ARG A 204 13.82 15.55 -5.97
CA ARG A 204 12.81 14.51 -5.79
C ARG A 204 13.29 13.44 -4.79
N GLY A 205 12.38 12.92 -3.98
CA GLY A 205 12.68 12.07 -2.82
C GLY A 205 13.15 12.83 -1.57
N TYR A 206 13.64 14.06 -1.73
CA TYR A 206 14.17 14.91 -0.65
C TYR A 206 13.52 16.30 -0.64
N PHE A 207 12.30 16.43 -1.19
CA PHE A 207 11.57 17.69 -1.18
C PHE A 207 11.40 18.21 0.25
N LEU A 208 11.49 19.54 0.40
CA LEU A 208 11.17 20.22 1.65
C LEU A 208 9.86 19.68 2.26
N PRO A 209 9.78 19.44 3.57
CA PRO A 209 8.55 19.06 4.24
C PRO A 209 7.42 20.04 3.91
N VAL A 210 6.18 19.53 3.75
CA VAL A 210 5.01 20.34 3.39
C VAL A 210 4.85 21.59 4.28
N PRO A 211 5.02 21.52 5.61
CA PRO A 211 4.88 22.69 6.47
C PRO A 211 5.95 23.77 6.28
N ASP A 212 7.08 23.45 5.64
CA ASP A 212 8.20 24.37 5.46
C ASP A 212 8.08 25.21 4.17
N VAL A 213 7.08 24.92 3.33
CA VAL A 213 6.83 25.68 2.08
C VAL A 213 5.64 26.63 2.32
N PRO A 214 5.88 27.93 2.56
CA PRO A 214 4.81 28.87 2.82
C PRO A 214 3.97 29.10 1.54
N LEU A 215 2.66 29.02 1.67
CA LEU A 215 1.75 29.38 0.59
C LEU A 215 1.49 30.88 0.60
N THR A 216 2.12 31.59 -0.33
CA THR A 216 1.92 33.04 -0.52
C THR A 216 0.80 33.35 -1.50
N GLN A 217 0.53 32.45 -2.45
CA GLN A 217 -0.48 32.63 -3.51
C GLN A 217 -1.17 31.31 -3.85
N VAL A 218 -2.45 31.41 -4.23
CA VAL A 218 -3.30 30.28 -4.63
C VAL A 218 -4.00 30.65 -5.94
N THR A 219 -4.10 29.70 -6.85
CA THR A 219 -4.83 29.87 -8.12
C THR A 219 -6.33 29.67 -7.93
N THR A 220 -7.14 30.19 -8.86
CA THR A 220 -8.59 29.97 -8.86
C THR A 220 -8.94 28.48 -8.84
N GLN A 221 -8.25 27.66 -9.62
CA GLN A 221 -8.50 26.21 -9.68
C GLN A 221 -8.17 25.51 -8.36
N GLU A 222 -7.06 25.87 -7.71
CA GLU A 222 -6.69 25.34 -6.39
C GLU A 222 -7.73 25.75 -5.33
N GLN A 223 -8.20 26.99 -5.38
CA GLN A 223 -9.24 27.50 -4.48
C GLN A 223 -10.57 26.77 -4.68
N GLU A 224 -11.00 26.54 -5.93
CA GLU A 224 -12.23 25.81 -6.25
C GLU A 224 -12.16 24.36 -5.76
N THR A 225 -11.06 23.66 -6.06
CA THR A 225 -10.82 22.28 -5.64
C THR A 225 -10.83 22.16 -4.12
N PHE A 226 -10.17 23.09 -3.43
CA PHE A 226 -10.20 23.13 -1.98
C PHE A 226 -11.60 23.41 -1.43
N THR A 227 -12.30 24.41 -1.96
CA THR A 227 -13.64 24.78 -1.51
C THR A 227 -14.61 23.62 -1.65
N ALA A 228 -14.52 22.85 -2.73
CA ALA A 228 -15.31 21.64 -2.93
C ALA A 228 -15.05 20.58 -1.83
N VAL A 229 -13.79 20.34 -1.47
CA VAL A 229 -13.43 19.38 -0.42
C VAL A 229 -13.75 19.90 0.97
N ALA A 230 -13.52 21.18 1.25
CA ALA A 230 -13.92 21.80 2.50
C ALA A 230 -15.44 21.69 2.71
N ARG A 231 -16.23 21.95 1.66
CA ARG A 231 -17.68 21.75 1.68
C ARG A 231 -18.05 20.29 1.93
N PHE A 232 -17.38 19.34 1.26
CA PHE A 232 -17.61 17.91 1.50
C PHE A 232 -17.37 17.54 2.97
N HIS A 233 -16.24 17.94 3.55
CA HIS A 233 -15.94 17.66 4.96
C HIS A 233 -16.90 18.37 5.91
N GLN A 234 -17.25 19.63 5.66
CA GLN A 234 -18.24 20.34 6.49
C GLN A 234 -19.63 19.70 6.45
N GLN A 235 -20.02 19.09 5.33
CA GLN A 235 -21.33 18.48 5.16
C GLN A 235 -21.40 17.03 5.64
N HIS A 236 -20.31 16.26 5.54
CA HIS A 236 -20.33 14.82 5.78
C HIS A 236 -19.40 14.38 6.92
N TRP A 237 -18.33 15.11 7.22
CA TRP A 237 -17.22 14.70 8.10
C TRP A 237 -16.82 15.86 9.03
N THR A 238 -17.75 16.31 9.87
CA THR A 238 -17.62 17.54 10.68
C THR A 238 -16.47 17.48 11.70
N ASN A 239 -16.18 16.29 12.23
CA ASN A 239 -15.04 16.04 13.12
C ASN A 239 -14.14 14.92 12.56
N PHE A 240 -12.93 14.77 13.08
CA PHE A 240 -12.14 13.54 12.87
C PHE A 240 -12.14 12.71 14.14
N ASP A 241 -12.17 11.39 13.97
CA ASP A 241 -12.27 10.41 15.04
C ASP A 241 -10.84 9.97 15.40
N PRO A 242 -10.32 10.29 16.60
CA PRO A 242 -8.94 9.99 16.95
C PRO A 242 -8.74 8.48 17.00
N LEU A 243 -7.57 8.03 16.52
CA LEU A 243 -7.23 6.61 16.40
C LEU A 243 -6.01 6.30 17.27
N ALA A 244 -6.16 5.35 18.17
CA ALA A 244 -5.07 4.77 18.93
C ALA A 244 -4.79 3.35 18.41
N VAL A 245 -3.51 3.01 18.27
CA VAL A 245 -3.07 1.67 17.89
C VAL A 245 -1.95 1.24 18.84
N SER A 246 -2.06 0.05 19.40
CA SER A 246 -0.94 -0.60 20.08
C SER A 246 -0.55 -1.91 19.41
N LEU A 247 0.74 -2.24 19.55
CA LEU A 247 1.32 -3.50 19.11
C LEU A 247 2.10 -4.08 20.27
N LYS A 248 1.79 -5.32 20.64
CA LYS A 248 2.51 -6.09 21.63
C LYS A 248 3.06 -7.35 20.98
N ARG A 249 4.33 -7.65 21.26
CA ARG A 249 5.02 -8.84 20.78
C ARG A 249 5.31 -9.76 21.95
N ARG A 250 4.96 -11.04 21.82
CA ARG A 250 5.27 -12.08 22.81
C ARG A 250 5.79 -13.34 22.12
N PRO A 251 6.65 -14.13 22.78
CA PRO A 251 6.98 -15.46 22.29
C PRO A 251 5.72 -16.33 22.22
N ALA A 252 5.73 -17.35 21.36
CA ALA A 252 4.67 -18.35 21.35
C ALA A 252 4.51 -19.04 22.71
N ASP A 253 3.30 -19.51 22.99
CA ASP A 253 2.95 -20.12 24.28
C ASP A 253 3.66 -21.47 24.52
N ASP A 254 4.16 -22.13 23.47
CA ASP A 254 4.98 -23.34 23.57
C ASP A 254 6.47 -22.98 23.72
N PRO A 255 7.12 -23.31 24.87
CA PRO A 255 8.55 -23.08 25.09
C PRO A 255 9.47 -23.82 24.10
N GLN A 256 8.98 -24.85 23.40
CA GLN A 256 9.75 -25.60 22.41
C GLN A 256 9.77 -24.89 21.04
N GLU A 257 8.81 -24.01 20.75
CA GLU A 257 8.66 -23.31 19.47
C GLU A 257 9.34 -21.94 19.46
N THR A 258 10.66 -21.94 19.69
CA THR A 258 11.49 -20.72 19.82
C THR A 258 11.46 -19.75 18.62
N ASN A 259 11.02 -20.21 17.44
CA ASN A 259 10.94 -19.41 16.22
C ASN A 259 9.54 -18.83 15.94
N ARG A 260 8.52 -19.15 16.74
CA ARG A 260 7.17 -18.58 16.60
C ARG A 260 6.96 -17.42 17.55
N GLU A 261 6.22 -16.42 17.06
CA GLU A 261 5.86 -15.23 17.81
C GLU A 261 4.42 -14.85 17.59
N ILE A 262 3.87 -14.18 18.60
CA ILE A 262 2.51 -13.67 18.55
C ILE A 262 2.56 -12.15 18.63
N LEU A 263 1.95 -11.53 17.62
CA LEU A 263 1.73 -10.10 17.53
C LEU A 263 0.28 -9.82 17.90
N GLU A 264 0.08 -9.06 18.98
CA GLU A 264 -1.23 -8.57 19.40
C GLU A 264 -1.35 -7.11 18.96
N LEU A 265 -2.32 -6.83 18.11
CA LEU A 265 -2.65 -5.51 17.61
C LEU A 265 -4.00 -5.10 18.20
N ASP A 266 -4.02 -4.00 18.94
CA ASP A 266 -5.26 -3.36 19.38
C ASP A 266 -5.40 -2.02 18.67
N ALA A 267 -6.54 -1.79 18.04
CA ALA A 267 -6.90 -0.50 17.49
C ALA A 267 -8.20 0.00 18.13
N TYR A 268 -8.19 1.28 18.49
CA TYR A 268 -9.24 1.92 19.25
C TYR A 268 -9.55 3.30 18.68
N MET A 269 -10.83 3.57 18.41
CA MET A 269 -11.28 4.85 17.89
C MET A 269 -12.44 5.38 18.74
N SER A 270 -12.22 6.54 19.39
CA SER A 270 -13.21 7.20 20.26
C SER A 270 -12.91 8.68 20.48
N PRO A 271 -13.88 9.60 20.37
CA PRO A 271 -15.27 9.33 19.97
C PRO A 271 -15.37 9.08 18.46
N LEU A 272 -16.27 8.17 18.07
CA LEU A 272 -16.60 7.84 16.70
C LEU A 272 -17.88 8.56 16.24
N ASP A 273 -17.79 9.34 15.17
CA ASP A 273 -18.97 9.86 14.49
C ASP A 273 -19.57 8.82 13.53
N ARG A 274 -20.60 8.10 14.00
CA ARG A 274 -21.29 7.04 13.25
C ARG A 274 -21.86 7.49 11.90
N VAL A 275 -22.28 8.75 11.78
CA VAL A 275 -22.91 9.28 10.55
C VAL A 275 -21.97 9.14 9.35
N LYS A 276 -20.66 9.25 9.56
CA LYS A 276 -19.65 9.08 8.49
C LYS A 276 -19.61 7.66 7.93
N TYR A 277 -19.96 6.67 8.74
CA TYR A 277 -19.80 5.25 8.43
C TYR A 277 -21.14 4.55 8.15
N ASP A 278 -22.24 5.31 8.11
CA ASP A 278 -23.62 4.82 8.03
C ASP A 278 -23.84 3.80 6.89
N ARG A 279 -23.22 4.01 5.72
CA ARG A 279 -23.29 3.06 4.58
C ARG A 279 -22.79 1.65 4.89
N TRP A 280 -21.82 1.51 5.78
CA TRP A 280 -21.25 0.21 6.16
C TRP A 280 -21.81 -0.28 7.49
N LEU A 281 -22.12 0.64 8.41
CA LEU A 281 -22.67 0.32 9.73
C LEU A 281 -24.15 -0.10 9.70
N THR A 282 -24.93 0.36 8.71
CA THR A 282 -26.34 -0.02 8.56
C THR A 282 -26.58 -1.51 8.32
N VAL A 283 -25.55 -2.27 7.94
CA VAL A 283 -25.63 -3.71 7.75
C VAL A 283 -25.16 -4.48 8.97
N LEU A 284 -24.37 -3.88 9.87
CA LEU A 284 -23.92 -4.56 11.09
C LEU A 284 -25.03 -4.58 12.15
N GLY A 285 -25.31 -5.75 12.71
CA GLY A 285 -26.26 -5.94 13.82
C GLY A 285 -25.61 -5.59 15.16
N SER A 286 -26.24 -5.90 16.28
CA SER A 286 -25.70 -5.59 17.62
C SER A 286 -24.46 -6.44 17.96
N PRO A 287 -23.44 -5.91 18.67
CA PRO A 287 -22.37 -6.73 19.21
C PRO A 287 -22.95 -7.84 20.10
N THR A 288 -22.31 -9.01 20.08
CA THR A 288 -22.75 -10.17 20.86
C THR A 288 -21.55 -10.97 21.37
N GLN A 289 -21.74 -11.67 22.50
CA GLN A 289 -20.78 -12.65 23.01
C GLN A 289 -21.03 -14.04 22.44
N THR A 290 -22.21 -14.31 21.87
CA THR A 290 -22.48 -15.59 21.23
C THR A 290 -21.66 -15.72 19.94
N THR A 291 -21.00 -16.84 19.75
CA THR A 291 -20.26 -17.16 18.51
C THR A 291 -20.64 -18.54 18.02
N VAL A 292 -20.53 -18.74 16.72
CA VAL A 292 -20.71 -20.05 16.12
C VAL A 292 -19.40 -20.82 16.24
N VAL A 293 -19.45 -22.03 16.81
CA VAL A 293 -18.27 -22.88 16.92
C VAL A 293 -17.76 -23.23 15.53
N HIS A 294 -16.59 -22.68 15.21
CA HIS A 294 -15.90 -22.96 13.96
C HIS A 294 -15.54 -24.45 13.88
N ARG A 295 -15.58 -25.00 12.67
CA ARG A 295 -15.14 -26.37 12.47
C ARG A 295 -13.61 -26.44 12.49
N PRO A 296 -13.02 -27.52 13.05
CA PRO A 296 -11.57 -27.72 12.99
C PRO A 296 -11.04 -27.81 11.55
N GLU A 297 -11.86 -28.32 10.62
CA GLU A 297 -11.48 -28.49 9.21
C GLU A 297 -11.55 -27.19 8.39
N ASP A 298 -12.10 -26.11 8.95
CA ASP A 298 -12.17 -24.83 8.28
C ASP A 298 -10.85 -24.08 8.47
N PHE A 299 -10.18 -23.83 7.34
CA PHE A 299 -8.96 -23.04 7.29
C PHE A 299 -9.26 -21.55 7.53
N LEU A 300 -10.26 -21.00 6.84
CA LEU A 300 -10.71 -19.62 7.04
C LEU A 300 -12.16 -19.63 7.50
N SER A 301 -12.42 -18.86 8.54
CA SER A 301 -13.78 -18.61 9.04
C SER A 301 -13.98 -17.11 9.24
N VAL A 302 -15.12 -16.61 8.76
CA VAL A 302 -15.54 -15.23 8.93
C VAL A 302 -16.96 -15.25 9.47
N GLU A 303 -17.17 -14.74 10.67
CA GLU A 303 -18.48 -14.55 11.29
C GLU A 303 -18.78 -13.07 11.35
N ALA A 304 -19.95 -12.66 10.87
CA ALA A 304 -20.45 -11.30 10.97
C ALA A 304 -21.88 -11.30 11.51
N VAL A 305 -22.14 -10.48 12.52
CA VAL A 305 -23.49 -10.17 12.99
C VAL A 305 -24.02 -9.02 12.15
N VAL A 306 -25.08 -9.29 11.42
CA VAL A 306 -25.66 -8.36 10.47
C VAL A 306 -27.14 -8.15 10.76
N GLN A 307 -27.62 -6.96 10.47
CA GLN A 307 -29.03 -6.64 10.37
C GLN A 307 -29.41 -6.59 8.88
N GLY A 308 -30.65 -6.91 8.54
CA GLY A 308 -31.10 -6.94 7.15
C GLY A 308 -30.92 -5.62 6.37
N GLY A 309 -30.76 -4.51 7.09
CA GLY A 309 -30.53 -3.19 6.54
C GLY A 309 -31.63 -2.77 5.55
N PRO A 310 -31.33 -1.88 4.59
CA PRO A 310 -32.31 -1.48 3.57
C PRO A 310 -32.61 -2.60 2.56
N LEU A 311 -31.77 -3.64 2.48
CA LEU A 311 -31.93 -4.74 1.52
C LEU A 311 -32.99 -5.76 1.96
N VAL A 312 -33.07 -6.05 3.26
CA VAL A 312 -34.09 -6.94 3.85
C VAL A 312 -34.60 -6.35 5.17
N PRO A 313 -35.43 -5.29 5.15
CA PRO A 313 -35.80 -4.54 6.36
C PRO A 313 -36.50 -5.37 7.45
N SER A 314 -37.08 -6.51 7.09
CA SER A 314 -37.76 -7.42 8.03
C SER A 314 -36.81 -8.35 8.79
N ALA A 315 -35.54 -8.45 8.39
CA ALA A 315 -34.59 -9.36 9.02
C ALA A 315 -33.99 -8.72 10.28
N LYS A 316 -34.08 -9.44 11.40
CA LYS A 316 -33.49 -9.10 12.68
C LYS A 316 -31.98 -9.35 12.64
N ASP A 317 -31.30 -9.04 13.74
CA ASP A 317 -29.89 -9.40 13.94
C ASP A 317 -29.71 -10.91 13.76
N HIS A 318 -28.82 -11.29 12.84
CA HIS A 318 -28.48 -12.67 12.54
C HIS A 318 -26.99 -12.77 12.23
N HIS A 319 -26.42 -13.94 12.48
CA HIS A 319 -25.05 -14.29 12.16
C HIS A 319 -24.98 -14.80 10.72
N LEU A 320 -24.05 -14.23 9.96
CA LEU A 320 -23.55 -14.81 8.72
C LEU A 320 -22.18 -15.41 8.99
N VAL A 321 -22.03 -16.72 8.76
CA VAL A 321 -20.77 -17.43 8.96
C VAL A 321 -20.32 -18.00 7.64
N LEU A 322 -19.17 -17.56 7.15
CA LEU A 322 -18.48 -18.14 6.01
C LEU A 322 -17.39 -19.07 6.53
N GLY A 323 -17.42 -20.33 6.08
CA GLY A 323 -16.36 -21.31 6.30
C GLY A 323 -15.74 -21.71 4.98
N LEU A 324 -14.41 -21.71 4.91
CA LEU A 324 -13.63 -22.20 3.77
C LEU A 324 -12.76 -23.36 4.23
N ARG A 325 -12.93 -24.51 3.59
CA ARG A 325 -12.14 -25.71 3.90
C ARG A 325 -10.74 -25.67 3.34
N ASP A 326 -9.84 -26.30 4.07
CA ASP A 326 -8.52 -26.63 3.57
C ASP A 326 -8.60 -27.82 2.59
N VAL A 327 -8.45 -27.56 1.28
CA VAL A 327 -8.39 -28.61 0.27
C VAL A 327 -7.19 -28.40 -0.63
N ALA A 328 -6.55 -29.50 -1.03
CA ALA A 328 -5.28 -29.50 -1.76
C ALA A 328 -5.36 -29.00 -3.20
N GLU A 329 -6.56 -29.00 -3.80
CA GLU A 329 -6.73 -28.67 -5.21
C GLU A 329 -7.87 -27.68 -5.39
N LEU A 330 -7.52 -26.40 -5.46
CA LEU A 330 -8.38 -25.38 -6.04
C LEU A 330 -8.13 -25.35 -7.55
N PRO A 331 -9.15 -25.46 -8.41
CA PRO A 331 -8.96 -25.52 -9.86
C PRO A 331 -8.23 -24.28 -10.40
N GLU A 332 -7.38 -24.49 -11.42
CA GLU A 332 -6.70 -23.42 -12.15
C GLU A 332 -7.74 -22.49 -12.79
N ILE A 333 -7.66 -21.19 -12.48
CA ILE A 333 -8.60 -20.18 -12.97
C ILE A 333 -7.82 -19.04 -13.61
N GLU A 334 -8.15 -18.70 -14.84
CA GLU A 334 -7.64 -17.49 -15.50
C GLU A 334 -8.21 -16.22 -14.83
N PRO A 335 -7.37 -15.36 -14.20
CA PRO A 335 -7.85 -14.14 -13.56
C PRO A 335 -8.24 -13.10 -14.62
N GLY A 336 -9.49 -12.59 -14.58
CA GLY A 336 -9.80 -11.32 -15.23
C GLY A 336 -11.21 -11.12 -15.80
N ARG A 337 -12.05 -12.16 -15.90
CA ARG A 337 -13.44 -12.03 -16.38
C ARG A 337 -14.45 -12.14 -15.25
N LEU A 338 -15.61 -11.47 -15.37
CA LEU A 338 -16.73 -11.61 -14.41
C LEU A 338 -17.15 -13.08 -14.25
N LEU A 339 -17.14 -13.87 -15.33
CA LEU A 339 -17.34 -15.32 -15.26
C LEU A 339 -16.25 -16.05 -14.46
N GLY A 340 -14.99 -15.62 -14.56
CA GLY A 340 -13.88 -16.19 -13.79
C GLY A 340 -14.04 -15.99 -12.27
N LYS A 341 -14.67 -14.90 -11.83
CA LYS A 341 -15.01 -14.71 -10.40
C LYS A 341 -16.06 -15.70 -9.92
N LEU A 342 -17.07 -16.01 -10.74
CA LEU A 342 -18.08 -17.02 -10.41
C LEU A 342 -17.48 -18.43 -10.40
N GLU A 343 -16.65 -18.76 -11.39
CA GLU A 343 -15.88 -20.02 -11.41
C GLU A 343 -14.99 -20.15 -10.16
N MET A 344 -14.34 -19.07 -9.73
CA MET A 344 -13.57 -19.03 -8.48
C MET A 344 -14.41 -19.30 -7.24
N MET A 345 -15.62 -18.73 -7.15
CA MET A 345 -16.52 -19.03 -6.03
C MET A 345 -17.07 -20.46 -6.08
N ARG A 346 -17.27 -21.03 -7.27
CA ARG A 346 -17.73 -22.43 -7.46
C ARG A 346 -16.63 -23.45 -7.18
N ALA A 347 -15.38 -23.04 -7.38
CA ALA A 347 -14.17 -23.81 -7.16
C ALA A 347 -13.78 -23.90 -5.68
N ALA A 348 -14.00 -22.83 -4.93
CA ALA A 348 -13.66 -22.77 -3.53
C ALA A 348 -14.60 -23.66 -2.71
N PRO A 349 -14.08 -24.57 -1.85
CA PRO A 349 -14.89 -25.42 -0.98
C PRO A 349 -15.41 -24.60 0.21
N ALA A 350 -16.27 -23.63 -0.09
CA ALA A 350 -16.82 -22.69 0.86
C ALA A 350 -18.30 -22.93 1.10
N TYR A 351 -18.76 -22.57 2.29
CA TYR A 351 -20.17 -22.53 2.64
C TYR A 351 -20.48 -21.25 3.41
N VAL A 352 -21.74 -20.82 3.37
CA VAL A 352 -22.25 -19.69 4.15
C VAL A 352 -23.46 -20.14 4.95
N ILE A 353 -23.44 -19.90 6.25
CA ILE A 353 -24.54 -20.16 7.19
C ILE A 353 -25.22 -18.83 7.56
N ALA A 354 -26.55 -18.86 7.69
CA ALA A 354 -27.32 -17.81 8.35
C ALA A 354 -28.08 -18.37 9.56
N TRP A 355 -27.90 -17.76 10.73
CA TRP A 355 -28.50 -18.15 12.00
C TRP A 355 -28.96 -16.92 12.81
N PRO A 356 -30.09 -16.94 13.55
CA PRO A 356 -31.08 -18.02 13.67
C PRO A 356 -32.12 -18.01 12.56
N GLU A 357 -32.12 -16.97 11.71
CA GLU A 357 -33.00 -16.88 10.56
C GLU A 357 -32.19 -16.65 9.28
N LEU A 358 -32.85 -16.88 8.13
CA LEU A 358 -32.19 -16.77 6.82
C LEU A 358 -31.67 -15.35 6.52
N GLY A 359 -32.25 -14.33 7.15
CA GLY A 359 -31.77 -12.95 7.09
C GLY A 359 -31.45 -12.44 5.67
N LEU A 360 -30.22 -12.00 5.43
CA LEU A 360 -29.76 -11.55 4.11
C LEU A 360 -29.74 -12.64 3.04
N LEU A 361 -29.61 -13.92 3.40
CA LEU A 361 -29.71 -15.03 2.44
C LEU A 361 -31.11 -15.14 1.82
N ARG A 362 -32.12 -14.41 2.34
CA ARG A 362 -33.44 -14.29 1.69
C ARG A 362 -33.34 -13.74 0.26
N LEU A 363 -32.36 -12.89 -0.03
CA LEU A 363 -32.14 -12.34 -1.38
C LEU A 363 -31.82 -13.42 -2.42
N LEU A 364 -31.28 -14.56 -1.98
CA LEU A 364 -30.93 -15.69 -2.84
C LEU A 364 -32.10 -16.68 -3.01
N GLN A 365 -33.27 -16.41 -2.45
CA GLN A 365 -34.45 -17.30 -2.53
C GLN A 365 -35.23 -17.20 -3.86
N ILE A 366 -34.69 -16.58 -4.91
CA ILE A 366 -35.38 -16.47 -6.20
C ILE A 366 -35.57 -17.89 -6.80
N ASN A 367 -36.81 -18.38 -6.75
CA ASN A 367 -37.32 -19.64 -7.31
C ASN A 367 -36.34 -20.82 -7.24
N ALA A 368 -36.37 -21.57 -6.13
CA ALA A 368 -35.71 -22.87 -6.06
C ALA A 368 -36.09 -23.71 -7.29
N LEU A 369 -35.08 -24.07 -8.09
CA LEU A 369 -35.25 -24.83 -9.33
C LEU A 369 -35.78 -26.24 -9.06
N SER A 370 -35.43 -26.78 -7.90
CA SER A 370 -35.97 -28.02 -7.34
C SER A 370 -35.78 -28.05 -5.83
N ARG A 371 -36.66 -28.78 -5.12
CA ARG A 371 -36.53 -29.10 -3.71
C ARG A 371 -36.49 -30.62 -3.54
N ASP A 372 -35.58 -31.10 -2.72
CA ASP A 372 -35.50 -32.50 -2.29
C ASP A 372 -36.26 -32.62 -0.96
N GLU A 373 -37.53 -33.06 -1.04
CA GLU A 373 -38.47 -33.08 0.09
C GLU A 373 -38.02 -34.00 1.25
N GLY A 374 -37.11 -34.95 0.99
CA GLY A 374 -36.66 -35.93 2.00
C GLY A 374 -35.44 -35.51 2.83
N GLN A 375 -34.67 -34.51 2.39
CA GLN A 375 -33.39 -34.17 3.02
C GLN A 375 -33.14 -32.66 3.21
N GLY A 376 -34.15 -31.81 2.96
CA GLY A 376 -34.07 -30.36 3.22
C GLY A 376 -33.14 -29.60 2.26
N TYR A 377 -32.83 -30.17 1.08
CA TYR A 377 -32.02 -29.49 0.07
C TYR A 377 -32.87 -28.74 -0.94
N ALA A 378 -32.42 -27.56 -1.34
CA ALA A 378 -32.98 -26.81 -2.46
C ALA A 378 -31.86 -26.44 -3.44
N ARG A 379 -32.11 -26.62 -4.74
CA ARG A 379 -31.20 -26.16 -5.79
C ARG A 379 -31.59 -24.76 -6.23
N LEU A 380 -30.66 -23.83 -6.10
CA LEU A 380 -30.79 -22.42 -6.49
C LEU A 380 -30.14 -22.20 -7.88
N PRO A 381 -30.35 -21.03 -8.51
CA PRO A 381 -29.61 -20.64 -9.71
C PRO A 381 -28.08 -20.76 -9.55
N PHE A 382 -27.37 -20.87 -10.67
CA PHE A 382 -25.90 -20.96 -10.72
C PHE A 382 -25.29 -22.19 -10.02
N GLN A 383 -26.06 -23.28 -9.88
CA GLN A 383 -25.64 -24.52 -9.20
C GLN A 383 -25.37 -24.35 -7.70
N LEU A 384 -25.88 -23.28 -7.10
CA LEU A 384 -25.83 -23.10 -5.67
C LEU A 384 -26.83 -24.04 -5.01
N TRP A 385 -26.41 -24.72 -3.95
CA TRP A 385 -27.26 -25.56 -3.12
C TRP A 385 -27.56 -24.83 -1.83
N ARG A 386 -28.77 -25.02 -1.31
CA ARG A 386 -29.18 -24.65 0.04
C ARG A 386 -29.55 -25.90 0.81
N ARG A 387 -29.19 -25.95 2.09
CA ARG A 387 -29.69 -26.90 3.07
C ARG A 387 -30.38 -26.13 4.18
N ASP A 388 -31.66 -26.41 4.39
CA ASP A 388 -32.41 -25.90 5.53
C ASP A 388 -32.21 -26.89 6.70
N CYS A 389 -31.62 -26.43 7.80
CA CYS A 389 -31.36 -27.20 9.02
C CYS A 389 -32.38 -26.81 10.12
N ASP A 390 -32.27 -27.41 11.32
CA ASP A 390 -33.28 -27.23 12.38
C ASP A 390 -33.36 -25.77 12.84
N ASP A 391 -32.22 -25.12 13.06
CA ASP A 391 -32.12 -23.76 13.62
C ASP A 391 -31.32 -22.77 12.74
N TYR A 392 -30.86 -23.19 11.56
CA TYR A 392 -30.13 -22.34 10.62
C TYR A 392 -30.33 -22.79 9.17
N ALA A 393 -29.86 -21.98 8.22
CA ALA A 393 -29.77 -22.39 6.82
C ALA A 393 -28.35 -22.20 6.28
N ALA A 394 -27.92 -23.10 5.41
CA ALA A 394 -26.60 -23.05 4.79
C ALA A 394 -26.69 -23.08 3.27
N ILE A 395 -25.76 -22.38 2.61
CA ILE A 395 -25.60 -22.38 1.15
C ILE A 395 -24.16 -22.73 0.77
N SER A 396 -23.99 -23.45 -0.34
CA SER A 396 -22.68 -23.78 -0.92
C SER A 396 -22.86 -24.22 -2.36
N PHE A 397 -21.83 -24.07 -3.20
CA PHE A 397 -21.78 -24.72 -4.51
C PHE A 397 -21.53 -26.24 -4.40
N HIS A 398 -21.09 -26.73 -3.23
CA HIS A 398 -20.79 -28.13 -2.98
C HIS A 398 -21.82 -28.75 -2.04
N ARG A 399 -22.74 -29.56 -2.58
CA ARG A 399 -23.73 -30.30 -1.77
C ARG A 399 -23.07 -31.19 -0.70
N GLY A 400 -21.91 -31.77 -1.00
CA GLY A 400 -21.16 -32.61 -0.05
C GLY A 400 -20.79 -31.85 1.23
N LEU A 401 -20.30 -30.61 1.09
CA LEU A 401 -19.98 -29.77 2.26
C LEU A 401 -21.21 -29.49 3.11
N LEU A 402 -22.34 -29.21 2.47
CA LEU A 402 -23.59 -28.99 3.19
C LEU A 402 -24.04 -30.23 3.95
N ALA A 403 -23.80 -31.44 3.45
CA ALA A 403 -24.18 -32.69 4.09
C ALA A 403 -23.41 -32.97 5.38
N GLU A 404 -22.17 -32.48 5.48
CA GLU A 404 -21.31 -32.64 6.64
C GLU A 404 -21.62 -31.64 7.77
N LEU A 405 -22.43 -30.63 7.50
CA LEU A 405 -22.87 -29.68 8.52
C LEU A 405 -23.81 -30.37 9.53
N PRO A 406 -23.66 -30.09 10.84
CA PRO A 406 -24.49 -30.68 11.88
C PRO A 406 -25.95 -30.21 11.75
N PRO A 407 -26.94 -31.00 12.18
CA PRO A 407 -28.35 -30.59 12.10
C PRO A 407 -28.68 -29.33 12.91
N GLN A 408 -27.91 -29.06 13.97
CA GLN A 408 -28.01 -27.86 14.81
C GLN A 408 -26.66 -27.15 14.87
N ILE A 409 -26.69 -25.82 14.95
CA ILE A 409 -25.46 -25.03 15.02
C ILE A 409 -24.84 -25.12 16.43
N ASN A 410 -23.56 -25.47 16.49
CA ASN A 410 -22.81 -25.43 17.73
C ASN A 410 -22.50 -23.98 18.08
N ARG A 411 -22.80 -23.57 19.31
CA ARG A 411 -22.63 -22.20 19.80
C ARG A 411 -21.72 -22.21 21.02
N ASP A 412 -20.94 -21.16 21.15
CA ASP A 412 -20.11 -20.92 22.32
C ASP A 412 -20.31 -19.47 22.82
N SER A 413 -19.87 -19.23 24.05
CA SER A 413 -19.80 -17.90 24.63
C SER A 413 -18.37 -17.39 24.55
N SER A 414 -18.19 -16.22 23.95
CA SER A 414 -16.92 -15.50 23.91
C SER A 414 -16.85 -14.50 25.06
N ASP A 415 -15.66 -14.34 25.64
CA ASP A 415 -15.39 -13.31 26.64
C ASP A 415 -15.47 -11.89 26.05
N GLN A 416 -15.37 -11.75 24.72
CA GLN A 416 -15.38 -10.49 24.00
C GLN A 416 -16.68 -10.27 23.23
N TRP A 417 -17.24 -9.06 23.39
CA TRP A 417 -18.30 -8.57 22.52
C TRP A 417 -17.72 -8.28 21.14
N ALA A 418 -18.28 -8.89 20.10
CA ALA A 418 -17.87 -8.63 18.73
C ALA A 418 -19.05 -8.72 17.76
N GLN A 419 -18.95 -7.98 16.66
CA GLN A 419 -19.84 -8.07 15.50
C GLN A 419 -19.16 -8.75 14.33
N LEU A 420 -17.83 -8.68 14.25
CA LEU A 420 -17.03 -9.34 13.23
C LEU A 420 -15.97 -10.21 13.92
N ARG A 421 -15.87 -11.45 13.49
CA ARG A 421 -14.81 -12.38 13.88
C ARG A 421 -14.21 -12.97 12.62
N LEU A 422 -12.89 -12.95 12.52
CA LEU A 422 -12.15 -13.61 11.46
C LEU A 422 -11.12 -14.52 12.11
N ARG A 423 -11.04 -15.75 11.62
CA ARG A 423 -9.98 -16.69 11.97
C ARG A 423 -9.43 -17.30 10.69
N CYS A 424 -8.12 -17.26 10.56
CA CYS A 424 -7.32 -17.99 9.60
C CYS A 424 -6.44 -18.97 10.37
N GLY A 425 -6.53 -20.25 10.03
CA GLY A 425 -5.64 -21.31 10.53
C GLY A 425 -4.23 -21.20 9.97
N ASP A 426 -3.38 -22.18 10.30
CA ASP A 426 -1.98 -22.19 9.87
C ASP A 426 -1.87 -22.23 8.34
N ILE A 427 -1.46 -21.12 7.72
CA ILE A 427 -1.25 -20.99 6.28
C ILE A 427 -0.06 -21.81 5.81
N SER A 428 0.98 -21.94 6.63
CA SER A 428 2.23 -22.57 6.21
C SER A 428 2.10 -24.08 6.00
N GLU A 429 1.19 -24.72 6.76
CA GLU A 429 0.89 -26.15 6.68
C GLU A 429 -0.37 -26.47 5.84
N SER A 430 -1.09 -25.44 5.41
CA SER A 430 -2.37 -25.59 4.71
C SER A 430 -2.19 -25.99 3.26
N ALA A 431 -3.12 -26.81 2.77
CA ALA A 431 -3.21 -27.20 1.37
C ALA A 431 -3.56 -26.00 0.44
N ILE A 432 -4.15 -24.94 0.99
CA ILE A 432 -4.38 -23.65 0.32
C ILE A 432 -3.06 -22.90 0.03
N ALA A 433 -1.96 -23.20 0.73
CA ALA A 433 -0.67 -22.54 0.50
C ALA A 433 -0.23 -22.62 -0.96
N THR A 434 -0.37 -23.79 -1.60
CA THR A 434 -0.04 -24.01 -3.01
C THR A 434 -0.87 -23.11 -3.94
N TRP A 435 -2.14 -22.89 -3.61
CA TRP A 435 -2.99 -21.99 -4.37
C TRP A 435 -2.58 -20.51 -4.17
N VAL A 436 -2.26 -20.11 -2.94
CA VAL A 436 -1.73 -18.76 -2.64
C VAL A 436 -0.43 -18.52 -3.41
N ASP A 437 0.46 -19.51 -3.41
CA ASP A 437 1.72 -19.49 -4.17
C ASP A 437 1.45 -19.32 -5.66
N ALA A 438 0.54 -20.11 -6.26
CA ALA A 438 0.20 -19.97 -7.68
C ALA A 438 -0.35 -18.59 -8.04
N VAL A 439 -1.28 -18.04 -7.24
CA VAL A 439 -1.85 -16.70 -7.46
C VAL A 439 -0.79 -15.61 -7.32
N MET A 440 0.07 -15.70 -6.30
CA MET A 440 1.15 -14.73 -6.08
C MET A 440 2.24 -14.85 -7.14
N ALA A 441 2.50 -16.06 -7.66
CA ALA A 441 3.46 -16.29 -8.72
C ALA A 441 3.00 -15.70 -10.07
N ASP A 442 1.72 -15.83 -10.43
CA ASP A 442 1.16 -15.14 -11.63
C ASP A 442 1.26 -13.62 -11.49
N ARG A 443 0.87 -13.07 -10.33
CA ARG A 443 1.01 -11.62 -10.06
C ARG A 443 2.48 -11.19 -10.12
N GLY A 444 3.36 -11.99 -9.52
CA GLY A 444 4.80 -11.78 -9.52
C GLY A 444 5.40 -11.83 -10.92
N LEU A 445 4.93 -12.72 -11.79
CA LEU A 445 5.34 -12.80 -13.19
C LEU A 445 4.92 -11.53 -13.94
N ARG A 446 3.66 -11.09 -13.78
CA ARG A 446 3.15 -9.88 -14.43
C ARG A 446 3.90 -8.62 -14.00
N ALA A 447 4.15 -8.47 -12.70
CA ALA A 447 4.92 -7.34 -12.17
C ALA A 447 6.37 -7.38 -12.69
N SER A 448 7.02 -8.55 -12.67
CA SER A 448 8.38 -8.70 -13.16
C SER A 448 8.50 -8.42 -14.67
N LEU A 449 7.53 -8.89 -15.45
CA LEU A 449 7.42 -8.60 -16.88
C LEU A 449 7.19 -7.10 -17.15
N GLY A 450 6.41 -6.42 -16.30
CA GLY A 450 6.21 -4.97 -16.36
C GLY A 450 7.53 -4.21 -16.28
N ASN A 451 8.39 -4.55 -15.31
CA ASN A 451 9.72 -3.96 -15.16
C ASN A 451 10.62 -4.24 -16.38
N ALA A 452 10.65 -5.50 -16.86
CA ALA A 452 11.42 -5.87 -18.05
C ALA A 452 10.95 -5.11 -19.31
N ARG A 453 9.63 -4.97 -19.49
CA ARG A 453 9.03 -4.18 -20.58
C ARG A 453 9.37 -2.71 -20.48
N PHE A 454 9.34 -2.13 -19.28
CA PHE A 454 9.71 -0.74 -19.08
C PHE A 454 11.18 -0.50 -19.47
N MET A 455 12.11 -1.30 -18.95
CA MET A 455 13.52 -1.21 -19.34
C MET A 455 13.74 -1.44 -20.84
N HIS A 456 12.99 -2.38 -21.44
CA HIS A 456 13.05 -2.61 -22.89
C HIS A 456 12.52 -1.41 -23.69
N ALA A 457 11.46 -0.76 -23.23
CA ALA A 457 10.93 0.46 -23.86
C ALA A 457 11.95 1.61 -23.81
N LEU A 458 12.69 1.77 -22.71
CA LEU A 458 13.77 2.77 -22.63
C LEU A 458 14.87 2.52 -23.68
N VAL A 459 15.21 1.25 -23.93
CA VAL A 459 16.21 0.88 -24.96
C VAL A 459 15.65 1.16 -26.36
N GLN A 460 14.45 0.66 -26.67
CA GLN A 460 13.89 0.71 -28.03
C GLN A 460 13.39 2.10 -28.42
N GLN A 461 12.71 2.80 -27.51
CA GLN A 461 12.04 4.07 -27.81
C GLN A 461 12.92 5.28 -27.51
N LEU A 462 13.73 5.21 -26.44
CA LEU A 462 14.53 6.34 -25.96
C LEU A 462 16.03 6.16 -26.20
N GLY A 463 16.45 5.09 -26.87
CA GLY A 463 17.84 4.86 -27.28
C GLY A 463 18.81 4.68 -26.11
N VAL A 464 18.32 4.37 -24.91
CA VAL A 464 19.16 4.13 -23.74
C VAL A 464 19.99 2.87 -23.97
N ALA A 465 21.29 2.91 -23.68
CA ALA A 465 22.15 1.74 -23.79
C ALA A 465 21.63 0.61 -22.89
N PRO A 466 21.58 -0.66 -23.35
CA PRO A 466 21.06 -1.76 -22.57
C PRO A 466 21.67 -1.87 -21.17
N GLU A 467 22.98 -1.66 -21.05
CA GLU A 467 23.71 -1.75 -19.79
C GLU A 467 23.32 -0.66 -18.79
N GLN A 468 22.83 0.48 -19.28
CA GLN A 468 22.40 1.63 -18.47
C GLN A 468 20.90 1.66 -18.22
N SER A 469 20.10 0.90 -18.99
CA SER A 469 18.64 0.97 -18.97
C SER A 469 18.05 0.72 -17.58
N ARG A 470 18.60 -0.23 -16.82
CA ARG A 470 18.20 -0.45 -15.42
C ARG A 470 18.42 0.78 -14.55
N HIS A 471 19.60 1.39 -14.63
CA HIS A 471 19.93 2.56 -13.84
C HIS A 471 19.02 3.76 -14.18
N VAL A 472 18.79 4.00 -15.48
CA VAL A 472 17.88 5.07 -15.94
C VAL A 472 16.44 4.79 -15.51
N ALA A 473 15.98 3.54 -15.59
CA ALA A 473 14.65 3.15 -15.11
C ALA A 473 14.49 3.41 -13.61
N GLU A 474 15.47 3.01 -12.80
CA GLU A 474 15.48 3.22 -11.35
C GLU A 474 15.53 4.71 -10.98
N GLN A 475 16.30 5.52 -11.71
CA GLN A 475 16.31 6.98 -11.56
C GLN A 475 14.95 7.62 -11.92
N LEU A 476 14.32 7.19 -13.01
CA LEU A 476 13.02 7.68 -13.45
C LEU A 476 11.92 7.35 -12.44
N LEU A 477 11.94 6.14 -11.90
CA LEU A 477 10.96 5.69 -10.91
C LEU A 477 11.27 6.23 -9.51
N ASP A 478 12.53 6.59 -9.23
CA ASP A 478 13.04 6.85 -7.87
C ASP A 478 12.84 5.62 -6.96
N ALA A 479 13.07 4.45 -7.53
CA ALA A 479 12.85 3.14 -6.91
C ALA A 479 13.84 2.11 -7.45
N GLN A 480 14.08 1.04 -6.70
CA GLN A 480 14.88 -0.08 -7.17
C GLN A 480 14.00 -1.09 -7.91
N LEU A 481 14.46 -1.57 -9.07
CA LEU A 481 13.75 -2.61 -9.79
C LEU A 481 14.13 -3.98 -9.23
N VAL A 482 13.21 -4.55 -8.45
CA VAL A 482 13.33 -5.89 -7.88
C VAL A 482 12.37 -6.83 -8.58
N CYS A 483 12.83 -8.03 -8.93
CA CYS A 483 11.95 -9.06 -9.46
C CYS A 483 11.11 -9.64 -8.32
N SER A 484 9.79 -9.52 -8.43
CA SER A 484 8.80 -10.08 -7.51
C SER A 484 8.81 -11.61 -7.39
N LEU A 485 9.54 -12.30 -8.27
CA LEU A 485 9.75 -13.74 -8.24
C LEU A 485 11.13 -14.14 -7.66
N GLY A 486 11.92 -13.17 -7.18
CA GLY A 486 13.24 -13.42 -6.60
C GLY A 486 14.38 -13.61 -7.62
N GLY A 487 14.15 -13.33 -8.90
CA GLY A 487 15.18 -13.41 -9.95
C GLY A 487 15.95 -12.11 -10.19
N ASP A 488 16.98 -12.19 -11.03
CA ASP A 488 17.78 -11.05 -11.48
C ASP A 488 17.36 -10.62 -12.87
N TYR A 489 17.34 -9.31 -13.13
CA TYR A 489 17.12 -8.78 -14.47
C TYR A 489 18.41 -8.81 -15.28
N VAL A 490 18.36 -9.42 -16.46
CA VAL A 490 19.48 -9.54 -17.39
C VAL A 490 19.09 -9.15 -18.80
N TRP A 491 20.00 -8.51 -19.53
CA TRP A 491 19.85 -8.22 -20.94
C TRP A 491 20.27 -9.44 -21.78
N GLN A 492 19.36 -9.96 -22.60
CA GLN A 492 19.68 -10.98 -23.60
C GLN A 492 20.04 -10.33 -24.93
N GLN A 493 21.28 -10.54 -25.39
CA GLN A 493 21.77 -9.99 -26.66
C GLN A 493 21.02 -10.53 -27.89
N ALA A 494 20.57 -11.78 -27.86
CA ALA A 494 19.68 -12.37 -28.86
C ALA A 494 18.48 -12.99 -28.12
N PRO A 495 17.23 -12.48 -28.28
CA PRO A 495 16.74 -11.58 -29.33
C PRO A 495 16.85 -10.06 -29.06
N GLY A 496 17.59 -9.61 -28.05
CA GLY A 496 17.73 -8.17 -27.74
C GLY A 496 16.63 -7.65 -26.81
N ARG A 497 16.48 -8.28 -25.63
CA ARG A 497 15.42 -7.90 -24.66
C ARG A 497 15.86 -8.09 -23.22
N TRP A 498 15.19 -7.38 -22.32
CA TRP A 498 15.27 -7.61 -20.89
C TRP A 498 14.44 -8.83 -20.49
N GLN A 499 14.99 -9.63 -19.58
CA GLN A 499 14.28 -10.75 -18.95
C GLN A 499 14.69 -10.88 -17.47
N SER A 500 13.94 -11.67 -16.70
CA SER A 500 14.41 -12.13 -15.39
C SER A 500 14.90 -13.56 -15.45
N SER A 501 15.83 -13.95 -14.58
CA SER A 501 16.23 -15.35 -14.38
C SER A 501 15.14 -16.24 -13.77
N ALA A 502 14.07 -15.65 -13.23
CA ALA A 502 12.99 -16.39 -12.56
C ALA A 502 11.89 -16.94 -13.49
N TRP A 503 11.90 -16.59 -14.78
CA TRP A 503 10.89 -17.05 -15.75
C TRP A 503 11.50 -17.44 -17.11
N SER A 504 10.76 -18.26 -17.87
CA SER A 504 11.20 -18.87 -19.12
C SER A 504 11.54 -17.83 -20.19
N SER A 505 12.49 -18.17 -21.07
CA SER A 505 12.83 -17.32 -22.22
C SER A 505 11.86 -17.51 -23.40
N THR A 506 10.99 -18.50 -23.38
CA THR A 506 10.04 -18.80 -24.46
C THR A 506 8.61 -18.42 -24.07
N TRP A 507 7.82 -18.01 -25.05
CA TRP A 507 6.39 -17.74 -24.85
C TRP A 507 5.59 -19.05 -24.94
N PRO A 508 4.53 -19.25 -24.12
CA PRO A 508 4.09 -18.40 -23.01
C PRO A 508 5.09 -18.39 -21.85
N LEU A 509 5.23 -17.23 -21.20
CA LEU A 509 6.13 -17.09 -20.05
C LEU A 509 5.61 -17.90 -18.87
N GLN A 510 6.49 -18.68 -18.26
CA GLN A 510 6.22 -19.50 -17.07
C GLN A 510 7.36 -19.32 -16.07
N LEU A 511 7.14 -19.65 -14.80
CA LEU A 511 8.24 -19.69 -13.84
C LEU A 511 9.29 -20.72 -14.29
N ALA A 512 10.55 -20.36 -14.13
CA ALA A 512 11.65 -21.25 -14.45
C ALA A 512 11.68 -22.50 -13.55
N ASP A 513 11.26 -22.33 -12.30
CA ASP A 513 11.14 -23.41 -11.32
C ASP A 513 9.93 -23.16 -10.40
N PRO A 514 8.72 -23.62 -10.79
CA PRO A 514 7.51 -23.41 -10.01
C PRO A 514 7.60 -24.01 -8.60
N ALA A 515 8.33 -25.12 -8.44
CA ALA A 515 8.47 -25.82 -7.17
C ALA A 515 9.32 -25.05 -6.14
N LYS A 516 10.12 -24.07 -6.60
CA LYS A 516 10.93 -23.21 -5.72
C LYS A 516 10.22 -21.91 -5.31
N TYR A 517 9.14 -21.55 -5.97
CA TYR A 517 8.43 -20.33 -5.63
C TYR A 517 7.55 -20.58 -4.40
N GLN A 518 7.81 -19.80 -3.36
CA GLN A 518 6.96 -19.73 -2.18
C GLN A 518 6.54 -18.27 -2.00
N ALA A 519 5.25 -18.01 -1.86
CA ALA A 519 4.74 -16.67 -1.66
C ALA A 519 5.32 -16.06 -0.37
N PRO A 520 5.70 -14.78 -0.36
CA PRO A 520 6.20 -14.15 0.85
C PRO A 520 5.25 -14.29 2.04
N LEU A 521 3.93 -14.32 1.83
CA LEU A 521 2.96 -14.47 2.90
C LEU A 521 3.04 -15.85 3.58
N THR A 522 3.22 -16.93 2.82
CA THR A 522 3.29 -18.31 3.34
C THR A 522 4.62 -18.59 4.03
N GLN A 523 5.61 -17.71 3.87
CA GLN A 523 6.92 -17.80 4.51
C GLN A 523 6.99 -17.22 5.92
N TRP A 524 5.98 -16.52 6.43
CA TRP A 524 6.09 -15.98 7.80
C TRP A 524 4.77 -15.93 8.55
N LEU A 525 3.63 -15.97 7.85
CA LEU A 525 2.33 -15.95 8.49
C LEU A 525 1.89 -17.37 8.78
N ASP A 526 1.77 -17.69 10.07
CA ASP A 526 1.14 -18.94 10.50
C ASP A 526 -0.37 -18.70 10.54
N GLY A 527 -0.85 -17.83 11.43
CA GLY A 527 -2.30 -17.66 11.64
C GLY A 527 -2.73 -16.24 11.95
N LEU A 528 -4.02 -15.99 11.83
CA LEU A 528 -4.64 -14.70 12.14
C LEU A 528 -5.96 -14.92 12.87
N ARG A 529 -6.16 -14.21 13.97
CA ARG A 529 -7.46 -14.02 14.61
C ARG A 529 -7.75 -12.54 14.70
N LEU A 530 -8.97 -12.14 14.41
CA LEU A 530 -9.40 -10.75 14.50
C LEU A 530 -10.82 -10.72 15.05
N THR A 531 -11.06 -9.88 16.04
CA THR A 531 -12.38 -9.51 16.53
C THR A 531 -12.55 -8.00 16.35
N ALA A 532 -13.74 -7.58 15.93
CA ALA A 532 -14.07 -6.17 15.85
C ALA A 532 -15.49 -5.92 16.37
N ALA A 533 -15.63 -4.82 17.10
CA ALA A 533 -16.86 -4.43 17.75
C ALA A 533 -17.07 -2.92 17.64
N LEU A 534 -18.32 -2.54 17.46
CA LEU A 534 -18.76 -1.16 17.51
C LEU A 534 -19.79 -0.99 18.62
N HIS A 535 -19.41 -0.26 19.68
CA HIS A 535 -20.24 0.07 20.83
C HIS A 535 -20.54 1.56 20.83
N GLU A 536 -21.79 1.97 20.65
CA GLU A 536 -22.19 3.39 20.64
C GLU A 536 -21.20 4.23 19.78
N ASP A 537 -20.35 5.04 20.43
CA ASP A 537 -19.38 5.94 19.81
C ASP A 537 -17.93 5.39 19.84
N VAL A 538 -17.76 4.08 19.94
CA VAL A 538 -16.45 3.43 20.09
C VAL A 538 -16.31 2.27 19.11
N ALA A 539 -15.28 2.31 18.28
CA ALA A 539 -14.85 1.16 17.48
C ALA A 539 -13.58 0.54 18.09
N GLU A 540 -13.63 -0.77 18.26
CA GLU A 540 -12.56 -1.59 18.84
C GLU A 540 -12.23 -2.73 17.87
N VAL A 541 -10.93 -2.92 17.63
CA VAL A 541 -10.40 -4.07 16.87
C VAL A 541 -9.29 -4.69 17.69
N HIS A 542 -9.38 -6.00 17.90
CA HIS A 542 -8.32 -6.80 18.49
C HIS A 542 -7.90 -7.85 17.46
N ALA A 543 -6.61 -7.93 17.15
CA ALA A 543 -6.08 -8.94 16.24
C ALA A 543 -4.85 -9.62 16.84
N THR A 544 -4.82 -10.94 16.74
CA THR A 544 -3.67 -11.76 17.08
C THR A 544 -3.13 -12.38 15.81
N VAL A 545 -1.88 -12.09 15.47
CA VAL A 545 -1.17 -12.65 14.32
C VAL A 545 -0.08 -13.56 14.85
N THR A 546 -0.13 -14.84 14.48
CA THR A 546 0.97 -15.79 14.74
C THR A 546 1.89 -15.78 13.55
N ILE A 547 3.18 -15.55 13.80
CA ILE A 547 4.20 -15.50 12.78
C ILE A 547 5.34 -16.46 13.11
N HIS A 548 5.99 -17.00 12.09
CA HIS A 548 7.27 -17.69 12.22
C HIS A 548 8.40 -16.80 11.71
N ARG A 549 9.53 -16.78 12.43
CA ARG A 549 10.69 -15.99 12.07
C ARG A 549 11.49 -16.66 10.95
N VAL A 550 11.64 -15.97 9.83
CA VAL A 550 12.56 -16.37 8.74
C VAL A 550 13.92 -15.67 8.93
N GLY A 551 14.93 -16.43 9.37
CA GLY A 551 16.33 -15.99 9.39
C GLY A 551 17.02 -16.11 10.76
N PRO A 552 18.37 -16.15 10.79
CA PRO A 552 19.13 -16.40 12.01
C PRO A 552 18.95 -15.26 13.02
N VAL A 553 18.68 -15.65 14.27
CA VAL A 553 18.76 -14.76 15.43
C VAL A 553 20.22 -14.34 15.59
N ALA A 554 20.56 -13.12 15.20
CA ALA A 554 21.74 -12.48 15.77
C ALA A 554 21.46 -12.28 17.26
N ALA A 555 22.00 -13.17 18.09
CA ALA A 555 22.05 -12.98 19.53
C ALA A 555 22.66 -11.58 19.81
N ASP A 556 22.00 -10.82 20.68
CA ASP A 556 22.46 -9.55 21.26
C ASP A 556 22.50 -8.27 20.40
N ALA A 557 21.89 -8.24 19.22
CA ALA A 557 21.57 -6.96 18.61
C ALA A 557 20.17 -6.50 19.07
N ALA A 558 20.12 -5.66 20.12
CA ALA A 558 18.92 -4.89 20.43
C ALA A 558 18.36 -4.36 19.10
N PRO A 559 17.09 -4.64 18.75
CA PRO A 559 16.53 -4.19 17.50
C PRO A 559 16.57 -2.67 17.54
N LYS A 560 17.55 -2.05 16.87
CA LYS A 560 17.51 -0.62 16.62
C LYS A 560 16.23 -0.42 15.81
N PRO A 561 15.18 0.22 16.32
CA PRO A 561 14.04 0.55 15.48
C PRO A 561 14.59 1.54 14.46
N SER A 562 14.95 1.08 13.27
CA SER A 562 15.15 1.98 12.16
C SER A 562 13.75 2.48 11.79
N LEU A 563 13.32 3.54 12.46
CA LEU A 563 12.10 4.28 12.16
C LEU A 563 11.97 4.58 10.66
N PHE A 564 13.09 4.62 9.93
CA PHE A 564 13.16 4.84 8.49
C PHE A 564 12.84 3.63 7.61
N LYS A 565 12.89 2.37 8.10
CA LYS A 565 12.50 1.19 7.30
C LYS A 565 11.00 0.89 7.37
N LEU A 566 10.29 1.38 8.38
CA LEU A 566 8.84 1.23 8.51
C LEU A 566 8.05 2.06 7.48
N PHE A 567 8.67 3.09 6.88
CA PHE A 567 8.08 3.95 5.86
C PHE A 567 8.74 3.82 4.47
N GLN A 568 9.68 2.90 4.30
CA GLN A 568 10.19 2.48 2.99
C GLN A 568 9.41 1.25 2.50
N GLY A 569 8.10 1.42 2.33
CA GLY A 569 7.32 0.57 1.44
C GLY A 569 7.34 1.22 0.07
N GLY A 570 8.07 0.61 -0.87
CA GLY A 570 7.98 0.93 -2.30
C GLY A 570 6.69 0.40 -2.91
#